data_AF-A0AAP9IUI4-F1
#
_entry.id   AF-A0AAP9IUI4-F1
#
_cell.length_a   1.000
_cell.length_b   1.000
_cell.length_c   1.000
_cell.angle_alpha   90.00
_cell.angle_beta   90.00
_cell.angle_gamma   90.00
#
_symmetry.space_group_name_H-M   'P 1'
#
loop_
_entity.id
_entity.type
_entity.pdbx_description
1 polymer ?
#
loop_
_entity_poly.entity_id
_entity_poly.type
_entity_poly.pdbx_seq_one_letter_code
_entity_poly.pdbx_strand_id
1 'polypeptide(L)'
;MLMQEFIDRTGYTPKSAQEYMEIEGEYYNFPGDKDEFCKMWKGRDQIQTRLKSCQELTDRIRLNLMDINMRRMKTADSRTKKRLKSREKRIRKELEHLESECVDLIARLDGFNYTPVFEL
;
A
#
# COMPACT_ATOMS: atom_id res chain seq x y z
N MET A 1 -19.72 -23.39 -38.11
CA MET A 1 -18.91 -22.76 -39.19
C MET A 1 -17.53 -23.36 -39.11
N LEU A 2 -16.91 -23.83 -40.21
CA LEU A 2 -15.63 -24.54 -40.15
C LEU A 2 -14.51 -23.74 -39.46
N MET A 3 -13.60 -24.43 -38.77
CA MET A 3 -12.53 -23.80 -37.98
C MET A 3 -11.63 -22.93 -38.84
N GLN A 4 -11.28 -23.42 -40.03
CA GLN A 4 -10.49 -22.65 -40.97
C GLN A 4 -11.20 -21.37 -41.40
N GLU A 5 -12.51 -21.44 -41.66
CA GLU A 5 -13.33 -20.28 -42.04
C GLU A 5 -13.36 -19.21 -40.91
N PHE A 6 -13.41 -19.64 -39.65
CA PHE A 6 -13.34 -18.74 -38.50
C PHE A 6 -11.97 -18.08 -38.35
N ILE A 7 -10.88 -18.85 -38.50
CA ILE A 7 -9.50 -18.35 -38.45
C ILE A 7 -9.28 -17.31 -39.57
N ASP A 8 -9.71 -17.61 -40.79
CA ASP A 8 -9.52 -16.72 -41.94
C ASP A 8 -10.27 -15.38 -41.77
N ARG A 9 -11.49 -15.41 -41.17
CA ARG A 9 -12.30 -14.21 -40.95
C ARG A 9 -11.86 -13.38 -39.75
N THR A 10 -11.45 -14.03 -38.66
CA THR A 10 -11.14 -13.33 -37.39
C THR A 10 -9.64 -13.07 -37.21
N GLY A 11 -8.79 -13.95 -37.74
CA GLY A 11 -7.36 -14.03 -37.47
C GLY A 11 -7.04 -14.71 -36.13
N TYR A 12 -8.04 -15.20 -35.39
CA TYR A 12 -7.85 -15.87 -34.11
C TYR A 12 -7.76 -17.38 -34.30
N THR A 13 -6.70 -17.99 -33.77
CA THR A 13 -6.56 -19.45 -33.73
C THR A 13 -7.02 -19.96 -32.36
N PRO A 14 -8.12 -20.73 -32.27
CA PRO A 14 -8.53 -21.36 -31.01
C PRO A 14 -7.41 -22.19 -30.41
N LYS A 15 -7.21 -22.06 -29.10
CA LYS A 15 -6.13 -22.72 -28.34
C LYS A 15 -6.44 -24.19 -28.04
N SER A 16 -7.70 -24.60 -28.18
CA SER A 16 -8.15 -25.97 -27.97
C SER A 16 -9.37 -26.30 -28.83
N ALA A 17 -9.60 -27.60 -29.06
CA ALA A 17 -10.81 -28.08 -29.73
C ALA A 17 -12.09 -27.71 -28.94
N GLN A 18 -12.02 -27.73 -27.61
CA GLN A 18 -13.13 -27.36 -26.72
C GLN A 18 -13.53 -25.88 -26.91
N GLU A 19 -12.56 -24.97 -26.94
CA GLU A 19 -12.81 -23.55 -27.18
C GLU A 19 -13.48 -23.32 -28.54
N TYR A 20 -13.04 -24.04 -29.57
CA TYR A 20 -13.66 -23.94 -30.87
C TYR A 20 -15.10 -24.50 -30.88
N MET A 21 -15.39 -25.58 -30.15
CA MET A 21 -16.77 -26.09 -29.99
C MET A 21 -17.69 -25.06 -29.33
N GLU A 22 -17.19 -24.31 -28.34
CA GLU A 22 -17.94 -23.24 -27.69
C GLU A 22 -18.22 -22.09 -28.66
N ILE A 23 -17.20 -21.62 -29.40
CA ILE A 23 -17.34 -20.59 -30.43
C ILE A 23 -18.34 -21.03 -31.51
N GLU A 24 -18.27 -22.30 -31.94
CA GLU A 24 -19.19 -22.85 -32.91
C GLU A 24 -20.62 -22.92 -32.36
N GLY A 25 -20.79 -23.32 -31.10
CA GLY A 25 -22.08 -23.28 -30.41
C GLY A 25 -22.65 -21.86 -30.31
N GLU A 26 -21.84 -20.85 -30.01
CA GLU A 26 -22.26 -19.45 -30.03
C GLU A 26 -22.72 -19.00 -31.42
N TYR A 27 -21.98 -19.40 -32.47
CA TYR A 27 -22.34 -19.10 -33.85
C TYR A 27 -23.70 -19.72 -34.22
N TYR A 28 -23.96 -20.97 -33.88
CA TYR A 28 -25.24 -21.63 -34.17
C TYR A 28 -26.44 -20.98 -33.47
N ASN A 29 -26.21 -20.29 -32.35
CA ASN A 29 -27.22 -19.56 -31.61
C ASN A 29 -27.25 -18.05 -31.93
N PHE A 30 -26.41 -17.59 -32.87
CA PHE A 30 -26.34 -16.18 -33.25
C PHE A 30 -27.42 -15.85 -34.30
N PRO A 31 -28.26 -14.83 -34.10
CA PRO A 31 -29.40 -14.54 -34.98
C PRO A 31 -29.03 -13.87 -36.33
N GLY A 32 -27.74 -13.73 -36.64
CA GLY A 32 -27.22 -13.07 -37.84
C GLY A 32 -26.34 -13.99 -38.70
N ASP A 33 -25.67 -13.40 -39.69
CA ASP A 33 -24.80 -14.17 -40.58
C ASP A 33 -23.39 -14.43 -40.01
N LYS A 34 -22.57 -15.19 -40.74
CA LYS A 34 -21.20 -15.54 -40.35
C LYS A 34 -20.29 -14.32 -40.20
N ASP A 35 -20.45 -13.32 -41.05
CA ASP A 35 -19.62 -12.12 -41.06
C ASP A 35 -19.95 -11.20 -39.88
N GLU A 36 -21.24 -11.04 -39.59
CA GLU A 36 -21.73 -10.31 -38.42
C GLU A 36 -21.23 -10.96 -37.13
N PHE A 37 -21.32 -12.30 -37.02
CA PHE A 37 -20.78 -13.04 -35.89
C PHE A 37 -19.27 -12.80 -35.72
N CYS A 38 -18.47 -12.98 -36.78
CA CYS A 38 -17.02 -12.83 -36.72
C CYS A 38 -16.59 -11.41 -36.33
N LYS A 39 -17.27 -10.37 -36.83
CA LYS A 39 -17.00 -8.96 -36.46
C LYS A 39 -17.30 -8.71 -34.98
N MET A 40 -18.45 -9.17 -34.51
CA MET A 40 -18.86 -9.04 -33.10
C MET A 40 -17.89 -9.76 -32.17
N TRP A 41 -17.55 -11.01 -32.49
CA TRP A 41 -16.62 -11.83 -31.70
C TRP A 41 -15.24 -11.17 -31.60
N LYS A 42 -14.67 -10.73 -32.74
CA LYS A 42 -13.38 -10.05 -32.78
C LYS A 42 -13.39 -8.72 -32.01
N GLY A 43 -14.52 -8.02 -31.98
CA GLY A 43 -14.71 -6.84 -31.15
C GLY A 43 -14.65 -7.17 -29.65
N ARG A 44 -15.35 -8.24 -29.23
CA ARG A 44 -15.34 -8.71 -27.83
C ARG A 44 -13.95 -9.14 -27.38
N ASP A 45 -13.24 -9.92 -28.19
CA ASP A 45 -11.88 -10.41 -27.87
C ASP A 45 -10.89 -9.25 -27.64
N GLN A 46 -10.94 -8.22 -28.49
CA GLN A 46 -10.12 -7.02 -28.32
C GLN A 46 -10.45 -6.26 -27.03
N ILE A 47 -11.74 -6.10 -26.71
CA ILE A 47 -12.19 -5.44 -25.47
C ILE A 47 -11.72 -6.24 -24.26
N GLN A 48 -11.87 -7.56 -24.27
CA GLN A 48 -11.46 -8.44 -23.18
C GLN A 48 -9.93 -8.40 -22.97
N THR A 49 -9.16 -8.42 -24.06
CA THR A 49 -7.71 -8.28 -24.01
C THR A 49 -7.28 -6.94 -23.39
N ARG A 50 -7.92 -5.84 -23.81
CA ARG A 50 -7.66 -4.51 -23.22
C ARG A 50 -8.05 -4.45 -21.74
N LEU A 51 -9.20 -5.02 -21.38
CA LEU A 51 -9.65 -5.07 -19.99
C LEU A 51 -8.66 -5.81 -19.11
N LYS A 52 -8.16 -6.97 -19.56
CA LYS A 52 -7.15 -7.74 -18.84
C LYS A 52 -5.86 -6.93 -18.65
N SER A 53 -5.38 -6.26 -19.69
CA SER A 53 -4.21 -5.38 -19.59
C SER A 53 -4.42 -4.21 -18.62
N CYS A 54 -5.61 -3.60 -18.62
CA CYS A 54 -5.98 -2.54 -17.67
C CYS A 54 -6.01 -3.06 -16.22
N GLN A 55 -6.51 -4.27 -15.99
CA GLN A 55 -6.51 -4.91 -14.67
C GLN A 55 -5.08 -5.16 -14.19
N GLU A 56 -4.23 -5.76 -15.02
CA GLU A 56 -2.81 -6.00 -14.69
C GLU A 56 -2.05 -4.70 -14.37
N LEU A 57 -2.33 -3.62 -15.11
CA LEU A 57 -1.76 -2.30 -14.83
C LEU A 57 -2.28 -1.74 -13.50
N THR A 58 -3.58 -1.87 -13.23
CA THR A 58 -4.20 -1.41 -11.98
C THR A 58 -3.59 -2.13 -10.78
N ASP A 59 -3.42 -3.45 -10.85
CA ASP A 59 -2.82 -4.25 -9.80
C ASP A 59 -1.36 -3.84 -9.56
N ARG A 60 -0.59 -3.64 -10.63
CA ARG A 60 0.79 -3.14 -10.53
C ARG A 60 0.85 -1.78 -9.84
N ILE A 61 -0.01 -0.84 -10.24
CA ILE A 61 -0.08 0.49 -9.62
C ILE A 61 -0.43 0.37 -8.13
N ARG A 62 -1.40 -0.49 -7.79
CA ARG A 62 -1.83 -0.71 -6.40
C ARG A 62 -0.70 -1.24 -5.52
N LEU A 63 0.06 -2.23 -6.01
CA LEU A 63 1.24 -2.77 -5.31
C LEU A 63 2.32 -1.69 -5.11
N ASN A 64 2.64 -0.93 -6.16
CA ASN A 64 3.62 0.15 -6.08
C ASN A 64 3.21 1.23 -5.06
N LEU A 65 1.93 1.61 -5.02
CA LEU A 65 1.42 2.56 -4.04
C LEU A 65 1.52 2.02 -2.62
N MET A 66 1.20 0.74 -2.41
CA MET A 66 1.33 0.09 -1.11
C MET A 66 2.78 0.09 -0.63
N ASP A 67 3.74 -0.23 -1.50
CA ASP A 67 5.17 -0.20 -1.20
C ASP A 67 5.67 1.20 -0.85
N ILE A 68 5.28 2.22 -1.63
CA ILE A 68 5.63 3.62 -1.37
C ILE A 68 5.09 4.05 -0.01
N ASN A 69 3.82 3.74 0.29
CA ASN A 69 3.19 4.09 1.55
C ASN A 69 3.84 3.38 2.74
N MET A 70 4.17 2.10 2.60
CA MET A 70 4.87 1.31 3.63
C MET A 70 6.25 1.92 3.95
N ARG A 71 7.02 2.29 2.92
CA ARG A 71 8.32 2.95 3.10
C ARG A 71 8.17 4.31 3.80
N ARG A 72 7.22 5.13 3.35
CA ARG A 72 6.93 6.44 3.97
C ARG A 72 6.59 6.29 5.44
N MET A 73 5.66 5.40 5.78
CA MET A 73 5.24 5.13 7.16
C MET A 73 6.42 4.68 8.04
N LYS A 74 7.22 3.71 7.58
CA LYS A 74 8.43 3.27 8.30
C LYS A 74 9.41 4.41 8.56
N THR A 75 9.65 5.28 7.58
CA THR A 75 10.55 6.43 7.77
C THR A 75 9.97 7.49 8.70
N ALA A 76 8.66 7.71 8.68
CA ALA A 76 7.99 8.66 9.56
C ALA A 76 8.04 8.17 11.00
N ASP A 77 7.73 6.89 11.23
CA ASP A 77 7.80 6.25 12.54
C ASP A 77 9.22 6.28 13.11
N SER A 78 10.23 5.91 12.32
CA SER A 78 11.64 5.98 12.72
C SER A 78 12.06 7.40 13.13
N ARG A 79 11.66 8.42 12.36
CA ARG A 79 11.94 9.83 12.67
C ARG A 79 11.26 10.27 13.96
N THR A 80 9.98 9.95 14.13
CA THR A 80 9.22 10.25 15.35
C THR A 80 9.84 9.59 16.57
N LYS A 81 10.17 8.29 16.48
CA LYS A 81 10.83 7.54 17.56
C LYS A 81 12.17 8.17 17.96
N LYS A 82 13.00 8.58 16.99
CA LYS A 82 14.27 9.29 17.27
C LYS A 82 14.05 10.63 17.98
N ARG A 83 13.07 11.42 17.54
CA ARG A 83 12.71 12.70 18.16
C ARG A 83 12.22 12.52 19.60
N LEU A 84 11.35 11.53 19.83
CA LEU A 84 10.83 11.20 21.15
C LEU A 84 11.95 10.79 22.10
N LYS A 85 12.84 9.87 21.69
CA LYS A 85 14.00 9.47 22.50
C LYS A 85 14.90 10.65 22.87
N SER A 86 15.14 11.56 21.92
CA SER A 86 15.99 12.74 22.16
C SER A 86 15.33 13.70 23.15
N ARG A 87 14.01 13.90 23.04
CA ARG A 87 13.22 14.73 23.95
C ARG A 87 13.13 14.12 25.35
N GLU A 88 12.94 12.81 25.45
CA GLU A 88 12.95 12.08 26.72
C GLU A 88 14.30 12.24 27.44
N LYS A 89 15.41 12.08 26.71
CA LYS A 89 16.76 12.30 27.27
C LYS A 89 16.97 13.71 27.80
N ARG A 90 16.44 14.73 27.11
CA ARG A 90 16.50 16.12 27.59
C ARG A 90 15.71 16.31 28.88
N ILE A 91 14.47 15.84 28.92
CA ILE A 91 13.62 15.96 30.11
C ILE A 91 14.26 15.26 31.31
N ARG A 92 14.87 14.08 31.11
CA ARG A 92 15.60 13.39 32.19
C ARG A 92 16.74 14.22 32.77
N LYS A 93 17.54 14.88 31.91
CA LYS A 93 18.60 15.79 32.38
C LYS A 93 18.06 17.01 33.11
N GLU A 94 16.96 17.59 32.63
CA GLU A 94 16.31 18.73 33.28
C GLU A 94 15.77 18.31 34.67
N LEU A 95 15.21 17.10 34.79
CA LEU A 95 14.81 16.52 36.08
C LEU A 95 15.98 16.30 37.02
N GLU A 96 17.06 15.65 36.56
CA GLU A 96 18.28 15.42 37.36
C GLU A 96 18.87 16.74 37.88
N HIS A 97 18.88 17.78 37.04
CA HIS A 97 19.35 19.10 37.42
C HIS A 97 18.47 19.73 38.50
N LEU A 98 17.15 19.70 38.31
CA LEU A 98 16.20 20.26 39.28
C LEU A 98 16.23 19.50 40.61
N GLU A 99 16.38 18.17 40.57
CA GLU A 99 16.56 17.33 41.75
C GLU A 99 17.81 17.75 42.54
N SER A 100 18.92 18.02 41.85
CA SER A 100 20.14 18.54 42.49
C SER A 100 19.92 19.91 43.13
N GLU A 101 19.26 20.84 42.43
CA GLU A 101 18.95 22.17 42.99
C GLU A 101 18.06 22.07 44.23
N CYS A 102 17.06 21.18 44.22
CA CYS A 102 16.23 20.92 45.39
C CYS A 102 17.06 20.42 46.58
N VAL A 103 17.99 19.49 46.36
CA VAL A 103 18.88 18.98 47.41
C VAL A 103 19.73 20.11 48.00
N ASP A 104 20.32 20.95 47.15
CA ASP A 104 21.13 22.09 47.60
C ASP A 104 20.32 23.12 48.41
N LEU A 105 19.08 23.39 47.97
CA LEU A 105 18.17 24.29 48.68
C LEU A 105 17.76 23.73 50.04
N ILE A 106 17.45 22.43 50.13
CA ILE A 106 17.12 21.76 51.39
C ILE A 106 18.31 21.85 52.35
N ALA A 107 19.52 21.49 51.90
CA ALA A 107 20.73 21.57 52.72
C ALA A 107 20.98 22.99 53.24
N ARG A 108 20.72 24.01 52.41
CA ARG A 108 20.85 25.42 52.81
C ARG A 108 19.81 25.81 53.85
N LEU A 109 18.55 25.40 53.68
CA LEU A 109 17.48 25.66 54.67
C LEU A 109 17.75 24.98 56.01
N ASP A 110 18.24 23.74 56.00
CA ASP A 110 18.63 23.03 57.23
C ASP A 110 19.80 23.73 57.93
N GLY A 111 20.76 24.29 57.17
CA GLY A 111 21.85 25.11 57.72
C GLY A 111 21.39 26.46 58.30
N PHE A 112 20.31 27.05 57.78
CA PHE A 112 19.71 28.28 58.35
C PHE A 112 18.89 28.02 59.61
N ASN A 113 18.32 26.82 59.77
CA ASN A 113 17.54 26.44 60.96
C ASN A 113 18.42 26.05 62.17
N TYR A 114 19.76 26.05 62.02
CA TYR A 114 20.72 25.80 63.10
C TYR A 114 21.41 27.11 63.53
N THR A 115 20.64 28.08 64.06
CA THR A 115 21.21 29.09 64.95
C THR A 115 21.26 28.49 66.36
N PRO A 116 22.45 28.18 66.92
CA PRO A 116 22.51 27.87 68.34
C PRO A 116 22.15 29.16 69.06
N VAL A 117 20.99 29.16 69.72
CA VAL A 117 20.69 30.15 70.74
C VAL A 117 21.69 29.88 71.87
N PHE A 118 22.87 30.50 71.80
CA PHE A 118 23.79 30.51 72.92
C PHE A 118 23.12 31.29 74.05
N GLU A 119 22.94 30.57 75.16
CA GLU A 119 22.41 31.03 76.44
C GLU A 119 23.07 32.36 76.89
N LEU A 120 22.25 33.27 77.38
CA LEU A 120 22.63 34.36 78.30
C LEU A 120 21.73 34.28 79.54
#